data_AF-A0A9D5XXK3-F1
#
_entry.id   AF-A0A9D5XXK3-F1
#
_cell.length_a   1.000
_cell.length_b   1.000
_cell.length_c   1.000
_cell.angle_alpha   90.00
_cell.angle_beta   90.00
_cell.angle_gamma   90.00
#
_symmetry.space_group_name_H-M   'P 1'
#
loop_
_entity.id
_entity.type
_entity.pdbx_description
1 polymer ?
#
loop_
_entity_poly.entity_id
_entity_poly.type
_entity_poly.pdbx_seq_one_letter_code
_entity_poly.pdbx_strand_id
1 'polypeptide(L)' 'MHNQFIPSNGFQMTKKHHEIYLSDARKVEPHKLRTILRQPVISTKE' A
#
# COMPACT_ATOMS: atom_id res chain seq x y z
N MET A 1 -4.68 -8.03 -1.26
CA MET A 1 -4.24 -7.37 -0.01
C MET A 1 -5.34 -7.35 1.03
N HIS A 2 -6.46 -6.66 0.78
CA HIS A 2 -7.51 -6.35 1.77
C HIS A 2 -8.23 -7.56 2.36
N ASN A 3 -8.61 -8.54 1.53
CA ASN A 3 -9.49 -9.64 1.97
C ASN A 3 -8.73 -10.91 2.39
N GLN A 4 -7.43 -11.02 2.07
CA GLN A 4 -6.64 -12.22 2.31
C GLN A 4 -5.40 -11.88 3.14
N PHE A 5 -4.46 -11.15 2.54
CA PHE A 5 -3.17 -10.85 3.17
C PHE A 5 -3.27 -10.10 4.50
N ILE A 6 -4.07 -9.03 4.58
CA ILE A 6 -4.15 -8.23 5.81
C ILE A 6 -4.76 -9.05 6.96
N PRO A 7 -5.94 -9.68 6.80
CA PRO A 7 -6.52 -10.53 7.84
C PRO A 7 -5.63 -11.73 8.21
N SER A 8 -5.02 -12.41 7.22
CA SER A 8 -4.19 -13.60 7.48
C SER A 8 -2.92 -13.30 8.28
N ASN A 9 -2.50 -12.04 8.35
CA ASN A 9 -1.31 -11.61 9.08
C ASN A 9 -1.62 -11.01 10.46
N GLY A 10 -2.88 -11.07 10.92
CA GLY A 10 -3.29 -10.54 12.23
C GLY A 10 -3.33 -9.02 12.26
N PHE A 11 -3.78 -8.42 11.16
CA PHE A 11 -3.96 -6.98 11.03
C PHE A 11 -5.40 -6.64 10.62
N GLN A 12 -5.86 -5.47 11.02
CA GLN A 12 -7.12 -4.88 10.58
C GLN A 12 -6.89 -3.51 9.94
N MET A 13 -7.59 -3.23 8.84
CA MET A 13 -7.52 -1.94 8.14
C MET A 13 -8.18 -0.83 8.95
N THR A 14 -7.56 0.34 8.99
CA THR A 14 -8.08 1.48 9.79
C THR A 14 -8.43 2.72 8.99
N LYS A 15 -7.77 2.95 7.84
CA LYS A 15 -7.98 4.13 6.99
C LYS A 15 -7.91 3.75 5.52
N LYS A 16 -8.14 4.71 4.63
CA LYS A 16 -7.90 4.53 3.19
C LYS A 16 -6.41 4.32 2.93
N HIS A 17 -6.11 3.64 1.83
CA HIS A 17 -4.73 3.55 1.35
C HIS A 17 -4.25 4.92 0.89
N HIS A 18 -2.94 5.08 0.88
CA HIS A 18 -2.28 6.23 0.29
C HIS A 18 -1.35 5.77 -0.82
N GLU A 19 -1.24 6.59 -1.85
CA GLU A 19 -0.30 6.40 -2.94
C GLU A 19 0.80 7.43 -2.83
N ILE A 20 2.04 6.98 -2.97
CA ILE A 20 3.21 7.85 -3.03
C ILE A 20 3.90 7.58 -4.35
N TYR A 21 3.84 8.55 -5.24
CA TYR A 21 4.52 8.53 -6.53
C TYR A 21 5.97 8.95 -6.34
N LEU A 22 6.90 8.03 -6.52
CA LEU A 22 8.34 8.29 -6.37
C LEU A 22 8.98 8.78 -7.67
N SER A 23 8.27 8.69 -8.78
CA SER A 23 8.72 9.07 -10.11
C SER A 23 7.81 10.16 -10.70
N ASP A 24 8.39 11.13 -11.41
CA ASP A 24 7.60 12.04 -12.24
C ASP A 24 7.22 11.33 -13.55
N ALA A 25 5.94 11.05 -13.72
CA ALA A 25 5.40 10.33 -14.88
C ALA A 25 5.67 11.00 -16.23
N ARG A 26 6.03 12.29 -16.24
CA ARG A 26 6.35 13.02 -17.47
C ARG A 26 7.82 12.88 -17.89
N LYS A 27 8.68 12.31 -17.03
CA LYS A 27 10.14 12.28 -17.23
C LYS A 27 10.73 10.87 -17.28
N VAL A 28 9.94 9.85 -16.93
CA VAL A 28 10.42 8.49 -16.71
C VAL A 28 9.63 7.53 -17.58
N GLU A 29 10.35 6.64 -18.27
CA GLU A 29 9.74 5.56 -19.06
C GLU A 29 8.75 4.74 -18.23
N PRO A 30 7.59 4.32 -18.79
CA PRO A 30 6.51 3.70 -18.02
C PRO A 30 6.95 2.51 -17.16
N HIS A 31 7.84 1.66 -17.66
CA HIS A 31 8.32 0.47 -16.96
C HIS A 31 9.29 0.78 -15.80
N LYS A 32 9.72 2.03 -15.65
CA LYS A 32 10.58 2.50 -14.55
C LYS A 32 9.82 3.32 -13.50
N LEU A 33 8.51 3.56 -13.70
CA LEU A 33 7.70 4.28 -12.74
C LEU A 33 7.58 3.50 -11.44
N ARG A 34 7.82 4.17 -10.32
CA ARG A 34 7.72 3.58 -8.99
C ARG A 34 6.66 4.31 -8.17
N THR A 35 5.68 3.53 -7.69
CA THR A 35 4.64 4.00 -6.78
C THR A 35 4.60 3.08 -5.58
N ILE A 36 4.56 3.66 -4.38
CA ILE A 36 4.28 2.90 -3.15
C ILE A 36 2.79 3.02 -2.87
N LEU A 37 2.10 1.88 -2.82
CA LEU A 37 0.76 1.76 -2.27
C LEU A 37 0.86 1.33 -0.80
N ARG A 38 0.45 2.18 0.14
CA ARG A 38 0.46 1.87 1.58
C ARG A 38 -0.94 1.79 2.15
N GLN A 39 -1.22 0.75 2.93
CA GLN A 39 -2.50 0.56 3.63
C GLN A 39 -2.28 0.65 5.14
N PRO A 40 -2.82 1.68 5.82
CA PRO A 40 -2.78 1.76 7.28
C PRO A 40 -3.51 0.57 7.92
N VAL A 41 -2.86 -0.05 8.90
CA VAL A 41 -3.39 -1.18 9.67
C VAL A 41 -3.05 -1.04 11.15
N ILE A 42 -3.77 -1.77 12.00
CA ILE A 42 -3.45 -2.01 13.41
C ILE A 42 -3.28 -3.50 13.65
N SER A 43 -2.43 -3.88 14.61
CA SER A 43 -2.32 -5.27 15.06
C SER A 43 -3.61 -5.70 15.74
N THR A 44 -4.08 -6.90 15.42
CA THR A 44 -5.19 -7.57 16.13
C THR A 44 -4.67 -8.61 17.13
N LYS A 45 -3.35 -8.78 17.24
CA LYS A 45 -2.72 -9.62 18.26
C LYS A 45 -2.50 -8.77 19.53
N GLU A 46 -2.97 -9.29 20.66
CA GLU A 46 -2.73 -8.76 22.02
C GLU A 46 -1.26 -8.83 22.41
#